data_AF-A0A7X4EIX4-F1
#
_entry.id   AF-A0A7X4EIX4-F1
#
_cell.length_a   1.000
_cell.length_b   1.000
_cell.length_c   1.000
_cell.angle_alpha   90.00
_cell.angle_beta   90.00
_cell.angle_gamma   90.00
#
_symmetry.space_group_name_H-M   'P 1'
#
loop_
_entity.id
_entity.type
_entity.pdbx_description
1 polymer ?
#
loop_
_entity_poly.entity_id
_entity_poly.type
_entity_poly.pdbx_seq_one_letter_code
_entity_poly.pdbx_strand_id
1 'polypeptide(L)'
;MIKPNGHWASFWYEDGEKKGIEKGIEKGRTQGIEEGRVMLLRRLVGRKFGADAVGELFEAPDRLLDQDQIDALANAVIDCDTVDELLARVGDGVRAE
;
A
#
# COMPACT_ATOMS: atom_id res chain seq x y z
N MET A 1 16.79 28.42 13.74
CA MET A 1 15.34 28.28 14.02
C MET A 1 14.89 29.57 14.68
N ILE A 2 14.14 30.42 13.96
CA ILE A 2 13.66 31.70 14.49
C ILE A 2 12.39 31.39 15.28
N LYS A 3 12.42 31.55 16.60
CA LYS A 3 11.21 31.38 17.42
C LYS A 3 10.29 32.60 17.22
N PRO A 4 8.97 32.40 17.16
CA PRO A 4 8.04 33.51 17.06
C PRO A 4 8.09 34.37 18.33
N ASN A 5 8.08 35.68 18.16
CA ASN A 5 8.00 36.64 19.26
C ASN A 5 6.57 37.21 19.33
N GLY A 6 5.90 37.00 20.46
CA GLY A 6 4.52 37.45 20.72
C GLY A 6 3.56 36.29 20.94
N HIS A 7 2.63 36.45 21.88
CA HIS A 7 1.74 35.37 22.36
C HIS A 7 0.96 34.68 21.23
N TRP A 8 0.42 35.45 20.29
CA TRP A 8 -0.30 34.93 19.12
C TRP A 8 0.62 34.18 18.16
N ALA A 9 1.85 34.67 17.95
CA ALA A 9 2.81 34.03 17.06
C ALA A 9 3.31 32.70 17.63
N SER A 10 3.52 32.63 18.95
CA SER A 10 3.85 31.39 19.66
C SER A 10 2.70 30.38 19.58
N PHE A 11 1.45 30.82 19.80
CA PHE A 11 0.28 29.94 19.70
C PHE A 11 0.15 29.28 18.33
N TRP A 12 0.21 30.06 17.24
CA TRP A 12 0.09 29.51 15.89
C TRP A 12 1.28 28.63 15.48
N TYR A 13 2.46 28.91 16.01
CA TYR A 13 3.64 28.08 15.79
C TYR A 13 3.48 26.71 16.45
N GLU A 14 3.07 26.68 17.72
CA GLU A 14 2.79 25.43 18.45
C GLU A 14 1.63 24.65 17.84
N ASP A 15 0.55 25.33 17.46
CA ASP A 15 -0.60 24.70 16.75
C ASP A 15 -0.18 24.13 15.39
N GLY A 16 0.66 24.85 14.64
CA GLY A 16 1.21 24.40 13.37
C GLY A 16 2.11 23.17 13.51
N GLU A 17 3.02 23.17 14.48
CA GLU A 17 3.88 22.01 14.76
C GLU A 17 3.04 20.79 15.17
N LYS A 18 2.06 20.97 16.06
CA LYS A 18 1.15 19.91 16.48
C LYS A 18 0.36 19.32 15.30
N LYS A 19 -0.28 20.17 14.49
CA LYS A 19 -1.01 19.72 13.29
C LYS A 19 -0.10 19.06 12.26
N GLY A 20 1.13 19.55 12.13
CA GLY A 20 2.13 18.95 11.24
C GLY A 20 2.48 17.53 11.66
N ILE A 21 2.74 17.32 12.95
CA ILE A 21 3.03 16.00 13.52
C ILE A 21 1.83 15.06 13.36
N GLU A 22 0.63 15.52 13.72
CA GLU A 22 -0.61 14.72 13.61
C GLU A 22 -0.84 14.25 12.17
N LYS A 23 -0.76 15.16 11.20
CA LYS A 23 -0.89 14.82 9.77
C LYS A 23 0.23 13.90 9.27
N GLY A 24 1.46 14.11 9.75
CA GLY A 24 2.60 13.28 9.39
C GLY A 24 2.43 11.84 9.86
N ILE A 25 1.99 11.66 11.12
CA ILE A 25 1.71 10.34 11.69
C ILE A 25 0.57 9.65 10.93
N GLU A 26 -0.52 10.36 10.65
CA GLU A 26 -1.67 9.78 9.92
C GLU A 26 -1.27 9.30 8.53
N LYS A 27 -0.58 10.15 7.75
CA LYS A 27 -0.10 9.79 6.41
C LYS A 27 0.89 8.64 6.45
N GLY A 28 1.87 8.71 7.35
CA GLY A 28 2.89 7.66 7.49
C GLY A 28 2.27 6.31 7.87
N ARG A 29 1.26 6.32 8.75
CA ARG A 29 0.53 5.10 9.13
C ARG A 29 -0.22 4.50 7.94
N THR A 30 -0.94 5.33 7.16
CA THR A 30 -1.68 4.85 5.98
C THR A 30 -0.74 4.26 4.93
N GLN A 31 0.33 4.99 4.58
CA GLN A 31 1.33 4.51 3.61
C GLN A 31 1.99 3.21 4.09
N GLY A 32 2.38 3.13 5.37
CA GLY A 32 2.99 1.93 5.92
C GLY A 32 2.08 0.70 5.90
N ILE A 33 0.76 0.88 6.05
CA ILE A 33 -0.22 -0.20 5.92
C ILE A 33 -0.33 -0.67 4.46
N GLU A 34 -0.38 0.26 3.51
CA GLU A 34 -0.45 -0.05 2.07
C GLU A 34 0.81 -0.79 1.59
N GLU A 35 2.00 -0.28 1.93
CA GLU A 35 3.27 -0.93 1.63
C GLU A 35 3.34 -2.32 2.28
N GLY A 36 2.91 -2.43 3.54
CA GLY A 36 2.87 -3.70 4.27
C GLY A 36 1.99 -4.77 3.62
N ARG A 37 0.80 -4.39 3.12
CA ARG A 37 -0.10 -5.28 2.38
C ARG A 37 0.55 -5.83 1.11
N VAL A 38 1.16 -4.96 0.30
CA VAL A 38 1.87 -5.37 -0.93
C VAL A 38 3.04 -6.30 -0.61
N MET A 39 3.85 -5.97 0.41
CA MET A 39 4.95 -6.83 0.84
C MET A 39 4.49 -8.22 1.28
N LEU A 40 3.37 -8.29 2.02
CA LEU A 40 2.78 -9.56 2.44
C LEU A 40 2.31 -10.39 1.25
N LEU A 41 1.59 -9.77 0.30
CA LEU A 41 1.13 -10.47 -0.90
C LEU A 41 2.31 -10.99 -1.72
N ARG A 42 3.35 -10.17 -1.95
CA ARG A 42 4.60 -10.59 -2.61
C ARG A 42 5.21 -11.81 -1.94
N ARG A 43 5.25 -11.83 -0.60
CA ARG A 43 5.78 -12.96 0.16
C ARG A 43 4.92 -14.21 0.02
N LEU A 44 3.59 -14.08 0.04
CA LEU A 44 2.66 -15.20 -0.12
C LEU A 44 2.82 -15.84 -1.50
N VAL A 45 2.80 -15.02 -2.55
CA VAL A 45 2.99 -15.45 -3.95
C VAL A 45 4.35 -16.13 -4.11
N GLY A 46 5.42 -15.49 -3.65
CA GLY A 46 6.77 -16.05 -3.72
C GLY A 46 6.92 -17.37 -2.97
N ARG A 47 6.20 -17.54 -1.85
CA ARG A 47 6.23 -18.77 -1.05
C ARG A 47 5.45 -19.91 -1.69
N LYS A 48 4.31 -19.64 -2.32
CA LYS A 48 3.45 -20.68 -2.90
C LYS A 48 3.87 -21.05 -4.32
N PHE A 49 4.22 -20.06 -5.12
CA PHE A 49 4.43 -20.22 -6.56
C PHE A 49 5.87 -19.97 -7.03
N GLY A 50 6.75 -19.47 -6.15
CA GLY A 50 8.15 -19.19 -6.47
C GLY A 50 8.42 -17.74 -6.88
N ALA A 51 9.69 -17.41 -7.08
CA ALA A 51 10.15 -16.04 -7.32
C ALA A 51 9.70 -15.47 -8.68
N ASP A 52 9.63 -16.30 -9.72
CA ASP A 52 9.23 -15.88 -11.07
C ASP A 52 7.79 -15.33 -11.09
N ALA A 53 6.90 -15.96 -10.32
CA ALA A 53 5.51 -15.52 -10.14
C ALA A 53 5.39 -14.12 -9.52
N VAL A 54 6.36 -13.72 -8.68
CA VAL A 54 6.39 -12.37 -8.10
C VAL A 54 6.71 -11.34 -9.19
N GLY A 55 7.64 -11.66 -10.09
CA GLY A 55 7.94 -10.81 -11.25
C GLY A 55 6.70 -10.62 -12.13
N GLU A 56 6.04 -11.71 -12.50
CA GLU A 56 4.84 -11.67 -13.35
C GLU A 56 3.68 -10.87 -12.75
N LEU A 57 3.45 -10.99 -11.45
CA LEU A 57 2.33 -10.32 -10.79
C LEU A 57 2.61 -8.84 -10.49
N PHE A 58 3.84 -8.48 -10.11
CA PHE A 58 4.15 -7.17 -9.52
C PHE A 58 5.12 -6.28 -10.32
N GLU A 59 5.80 -6.79 -11.35
CA GLU A 59 6.72 -5.99 -12.18
C GLU A 59 6.08 -5.54 -13.49
N ALA A 60 4.80 -5.87 -13.70
CA ALA A 60 4.02 -5.34 -14.82
C ALA A 60 3.85 -3.81 -14.69
N PRO A 61 4.38 -3.01 -15.62
CA PRO A 61 4.51 -1.55 -15.47
C PRO A 61 3.17 -0.79 -15.39
N ASP A 62 2.08 -1.38 -15.89
CA ASP A 62 0.73 -0.77 -15.87
C ASP A 62 -0.16 -1.28 -14.74
N ARG A 63 0.36 -2.17 -13.88
CA ARG A 63 -0.46 -2.83 -12.86
C ARG A 63 -0.39 -2.09 -11.53
N LEU A 64 -1.30 -1.13 -11.37
CA LEU A 64 -1.61 -0.57 -10.05
C LEU A 64 -2.72 -1.40 -9.43
N LEU A 65 -2.43 -2.11 -8.34
CA LEU A 65 -3.45 -2.80 -7.56
C LEU A 65 -3.96 -1.87 -6.46
N ASP A 66 -5.27 -1.69 -6.40
CA ASP A 66 -5.90 -1.03 -5.26
C ASP A 66 -5.94 -1.94 -4.02
N GLN A 67 -6.37 -1.40 -2.89
CA GLN A 67 -6.38 -2.13 -1.62
C GLN A 67 -7.31 -3.36 -1.65
N ASP A 68 -8.45 -3.26 -2.32
CA ASP A 68 -9.45 -4.34 -2.39
C ASP A 68 -8.94 -5.48 -3.29
N GLN A 69 -8.28 -5.12 -4.39
CA GLN A 69 -7.61 -6.08 -5.27
C GLN A 69 -6.47 -6.80 -4.55
N ILE A 70 -5.67 -6.10 -3.74
CA ILE A 70 -4.60 -6.73 -2.94
C ILE A 70 -5.19 -7.70 -1.92
N ASP A 71 -6.24 -7.30 -1.19
CA ASP A 71 -6.86 -8.14 -0.16
C ASP A 71 -7.58 -9.36 -0.80
N ALA A 72 -8.23 -9.17 -1.96
CA ALA A 72 -8.83 -10.27 -2.73
C ALA A 72 -7.77 -11.27 -3.21
N LEU A 73 -6.64 -10.77 -3.72
CA LEU A 73 -5.52 -11.60 -4.13
C LEU A 73 -4.89 -12.35 -2.96
N ALA A 74 -4.76 -11.72 -1.80
CA ALA A 74 -4.18 -12.36 -0.62
C ALA A 74 -4.98 -13.60 -0.20
N ASN A 75 -6.31 -13.55 -0.32
CA ASN A 75 -7.17 -14.71 -0.11
C ASN A 75 -7.04 -15.72 -1.25
N ALA A 76 -7.11 -15.26 -2.51
CA ALA A 76 -7.05 -16.13 -3.68
C ALA A 76 -5.72 -16.90 -3.79
N VAL A 77 -4.60 -16.33 -3.32
CA VAL A 77 -3.31 -17.04 -3.27
C VAL A 77 -3.44 -18.36 -2.52
N ILE A 78 -4.27 -18.44 -1.48
CA ILE A 78 -4.42 -19.67 -0.69
C ILE A 78 -5.20 -20.74 -1.46
N ASP A 79 -6.18 -20.32 -2.27
CA ASP A 79 -7.11 -21.22 -2.96
C ASP A 79 -6.65 -21.63 -4.37
N CYS A 80 -5.87 -20.81 -5.08
CA CYS A 80 -5.41 -21.11 -6.44
C CYS A 80 -4.29 -22.16 -6.47
N ASP A 81 -4.33 -23.11 -7.38
CA ASP A 81 -3.26 -24.13 -7.51
C ASP A 81 -2.10 -23.63 -8.39
N THR A 82 -2.36 -22.64 -9.25
CA THR A 82 -1.38 -22.09 -10.19
C THR A 82 -1.33 -20.55 -10.20
N VAL A 83 -0.22 -20.00 -10.72
CA VAL A 83 -0.06 -18.55 -10.93
C VAL A 83 -1.03 -18.03 -11.98
N ASP A 84 -1.29 -18.81 -13.03
CA ASP A 84 -2.21 -18.42 -14.11
C ASP A 84 -3.64 -18.21 -13.59
N GLU A 85 -4.12 -19.09 -12.71
CA GLU A 85 -5.41 -18.93 -12.04
C GLU A 85 -5.47 -17.67 -11.19
N LEU A 86 -4.39 -17.38 -10.46
CA LEU A 86 -4.28 -16.17 -9.65
C LEU A 86 -4.29 -14.92 -10.53
N LEU A 87 -3.52 -14.91 -11.62
CA LEU A 87 -3.42 -13.81 -12.58
C LEU A 87 -4.74 -13.56 -13.31
N ALA A 88 -5.49 -14.61 -13.67
CA ALA A 88 -6.81 -14.50 -14.27
C ALA A 88 -7.78 -13.76 -13.33
N ARG A 89 -7.70 -14.03 -12.02
CA ARG A 89 -8.50 -13.35 -10.99
C ARG A 89 -8.26 -11.84 -10.92
N VAL A 90 -7.07 -11.40 -11.34
CA VAL A 90 -6.71 -9.97 -11.40
C VAL A 90 -7.07 -9.35 -12.75
N GLY A 91 -6.95 -10.12 -13.85
CA GLY A 91 -7.27 -9.64 -15.20
C GLY A 91 -8.74 -9.23 -15.38
N ASP A 92 -9.64 -9.84 -14.63
CA ASP A 92 -11.07 -9.50 -14.63
C ASP A 92 -11.37 -8.16 -13.91
N GLY A 93 -10.45 -7.63 -13.09
CA GLY A 93 -10.59 -6.35 -12.39
C GLY A 93 -10.11 -5.12 -13.17
N VAL A 94 -9.43 -5.31 -14.31
CA VAL A 94 -8.87 -4.23 -15.16
C VAL A 94 -9.73 -3.99 -16.42
N ARG A 95 -10.82 -4.75 -16.60
CA ARG A 95 -11.72 -4.67 -17.77
C ARG A 95 -13.13 -4.17 -17.44
N ALA A 96 -13.37 -3.70 -16.23
CA ALA A 96 -14.58 -2.97 -15.89
C ALA A 96 -14.21 -1.49 -15.67
N GLU A 97 -14.86 -0.63 -16.45
CA GLU A 97 -14.79 0.84 -16.52
C GLU A 97 -13.85 1.45 -17.57
#